data_AF-A0A2S2QC29-F1
#
_entry.id   AF-A0A2S2QC29-F1
#
_cell.length_a   1.000
_cell.length_b   1.000
_cell.length_c   1.000
_cell.angle_alpha   90.00
_cell.angle_beta   90.00
_cell.angle_gamma   90.00
#
_symmetry.space_group_name_H-M   'P 1'
#
loop_
_entity.id
_entity.type
_entity.pdbx_description
1 polymer ?
#
loop_
_entity_poly.entity_id
_entity_poly.type
_entity_poly.pdbx_seq_one_letter_code
_entity_poly.pdbx_strand_id
1 'polypeptide(L)'
;MNINLNLLKAEMLVIKNCLPSNYNHDVTKDICKESTFTNVYKMLQVALTIPVSSATCERSFSSMRRLKNWLRASMEQQRFTDLSILNIERDIVNKITSSEILEKYSTTKRKIILV
;
A
#
# COMPACT_ATOMS: atom_id res chain seq x y z
N MET A 1 10.90 5.01 -10.10
CA MET A 1 10.23 5.76 -11.20
C MET A 1 11.29 6.53 -11.96
N ASN A 2 11.60 6.13 -13.20
CA ASN A 2 12.51 6.91 -14.05
C ASN A 2 11.69 8.00 -14.76
N ILE A 3 11.49 9.14 -14.10
CA ILE A 3 10.76 10.29 -14.65
C ILE A 3 11.79 11.29 -15.17
N ASN A 4 11.73 11.60 -16.46
CA ASN A 4 12.58 12.63 -17.04
C ASN A 4 12.03 14.02 -16.66
N LEU A 5 12.80 14.79 -15.89
CA LEU A 5 12.39 16.10 -15.38
C LEU A 5 12.04 17.10 -16.49
N ASN A 6 12.77 17.07 -17.60
CA ASN A 6 12.55 17.99 -18.71
C ASN A 6 11.24 17.66 -19.45
N LEU A 7 10.96 16.36 -19.63
CA LEU A 7 9.71 15.90 -20.23
C LEU A 7 8.51 16.20 -19.32
N LEU A 8 8.65 15.98 -18.01
CA LEU A 8 7.63 16.34 -17.03
C LEU A 8 7.30 17.84 -17.08
N LYS A 9 8.32 18.71 -17.14
CA LYS A 9 8.12 20.16 -17.21
C LYS A 9 7.37 20.58 -18.47
N ALA A 10 7.66 19.93 -19.61
CA ALA A 10 6.93 20.16 -20.85
C ALA A 10 5.48 19.69 -20.75
N GLU A 11 5.24 18.47 -20.24
CA GLU A 11 3.89 17.92 -20.01
C GLU A 11 3.06 18.84 -19.08
N MET A 12 3.64 19.29 -17.97
CA MET A 12 2.96 20.19 -17.02
C MET A 12 2.62 21.55 -17.64
N LEU A 13 3.45 22.08 -18.55
CA LEU A 13 3.17 23.33 -19.26
C LEU A 13 2.00 23.16 -20.21
N VAL A 14 1.97 22.06 -20.98
CA VAL A 14 0.88 21.75 -21.92
C VAL A 14 -0.42 21.54 -21.15
N ILE A 15 -0.41 20.76 -20.06
CA ILE A 15 -1.58 20.52 -19.22
C ILE A 15 -2.13 21.83 -18.64
N LYS A 16 -1.27 22.72 -18.16
CA LYS A 16 -1.69 24.04 -17.65
C LYS A 16 -2.45 24.86 -18.69
N ASN A 17 -2.03 24.77 -19.96
CA ASN A 17 -2.70 25.48 -21.05
C ASN A 17 -3.99 24.79 -21.53
N CYS A 18 -4.07 23.46 -21.38
CA CYS A 18 -5.26 22.67 -21.74
C CYS A 18 -6.35 22.67 -20.66
N LEU A 19 -6.04 23.10 -19.44
CA LEU A 19 -7.00 23.16 -18.32
C LEU A 19 -7.88 24.41 -18.42
N PRO A 20 -9.21 24.26 -18.61
CA PRO A 20 -10.13 25.38 -18.52
C PRO A 20 -10.26 25.88 -17.09
N SER A 21 -10.60 27.17 -16.92
CA SER A 21 -10.75 27.84 -15.61
C SER A 21 -11.80 27.19 -14.68
N ASN A 22 -12.70 26.38 -15.23
CA ASN A 22 -13.66 25.56 -14.49
C ASN A 22 -13.20 24.10 -14.44
N TYR A 23 -12.73 23.67 -13.28
CA TYR A 23 -12.26 22.30 -13.03
C TYR A 23 -13.44 21.34 -12.84
N ASN A 24 -13.86 20.67 -13.90
CA ASN A 24 -14.80 19.55 -13.82
C ASN A 24 -14.02 18.23 -13.79
N HIS A 25 -14.35 17.33 -12.85
CA HIS A 25 -13.65 16.05 -12.68
C HIS A 25 -13.68 15.18 -13.96
N ASP A 26 -14.79 15.22 -14.71
CA ASP A 26 -14.93 14.42 -15.93
C ASP A 26 -14.04 14.94 -17.06
N VAL A 27 -13.92 16.26 -17.18
CA VAL A 27 -13.09 16.92 -18.20
C VAL A 27 -11.60 16.72 -17.91
N THR A 28 -11.19 16.75 -16.63
CA THR A 28 -9.78 16.52 -16.26
C THR A 28 -9.36 15.06 -16.49
N LYS A 29 -10.28 14.11 -16.36
CA LYS A 29 -10.02 12.69 -16.63
C LYS A 29 -9.81 12.40 -18.13
N ASP A 30 -10.54 13.11 -19.00
CA ASP A 30 -10.39 12.96 -20.45
C ASP A 30 -9.12 13.62 -21.02
N ILE A 31 -8.65 14.71 -20.40
CA ILE A 31 -7.41 15.41 -20.79
C ILE A 31 -6.18 14.64 -20.30
N CYS A 32 -6.20 14.12 -19.06
CA CYS A 32 -5.07 13.44 -18.43
C CYS A 32 -5.07 11.93 -18.72
N LYS A 33 -5.07 11.55 -20.00
CA LYS A 33 -4.92 10.14 -20.42
C LYS A 33 -3.46 9.69 -20.33
N GLU A 34 -3.27 8.43 -19.93
CA GLU A 34 -1.95 7.80 -19.80
C GLU A 34 -1.15 7.82 -21.12
N SER A 35 -1.84 7.73 -22.26
CA SER A 35 -1.25 7.78 -23.61
C SER A 35 -0.68 9.14 -23.99
N THR A 36 -1.16 10.22 -23.36
CA THR A 36 -0.80 11.60 -23.73
C THR A 36 0.17 12.21 -22.72
N PHE A 37 -0.02 11.92 -21.42
CA PHE A 37 0.77 12.49 -20.33
C PHE A 37 1.22 11.40 -19.35
N THR A 38 2.15 10.56 -19.79
CA THR A 38 2.58 9.38 -19.02
C THR A 38 3.26 9.75 -17.69
N ASN A 39 4.05 10.82 -17.62
CA ASN A 39 4.74 11.19 -16.38
C ASN A 39 3.80 11.86 -15.39
N VAL A 40 2.97 12.78 -15.86
CA VAL A 40 1.97 13.45 -15.00
C VAL A 40 0.92 12.48 -14.49
N TYR A 41 0.47 11.54 -15.33
CA TYR A 41 -0.46 10.50 -14.91
C TYR A 41 0.11 9.62 -13.79
N LYS A 42 1.38 9.20 -13.91
CA LYS A 42 2.08 8.46 -12.85
C LYS A 42 2.22 9.27 -11.56
N MET A 43 2.52 10.56 -11.64
CA MET A 43 2.57 11.44 -10.46
C MET A 43 1.20 11.58 -9.80
N LEU A 44 0.14 11.74 -10.59
CA LEU A 44 -1.23 11.81 -10.08
C LEU A 44 -1.63 10.50 -9.41
N GLN A 45 -1.28 9.36 -10.00
CA GLN A 45 -1.53 8.06 -9.40
C GLN A 45 -0.83 7.92 -8.04
N VAL A 46 0.44 8.33 -7.94
CA VAL A 46 1.16 8.34 -6.65
C VAL A 46 0.52 9.29 -5.66
N ALA A 47 0.14 10.50 -6.08
CA ALA A 47 -0.52 11.48 -5.23
C ALA A 47 -1.85 10.96 -4.68
N LEU A 48 -2.62 10.22 -5.48
CA LEU A 48 -3.88 9.58 -5.05
C LEU A 48 -3.66 8.32 -4.21
N THR A 49 -2.53 7.63 -4.38
CA THR A 49 -2.20 6.42 -3.61
C THR A 49 -1.65 6.76 -2.22
N ILE A 50 -0.97 7.91 -2.09
CA ILE A 50 -0.52 8.39 -0.79
C ILE A 50 -1.77 8.70 0.06
N PRO A 51 -1.94 8.05 1.22
CA PRO A 51 -3.06 8.33 2.09
C PRO A 51 -2.94 9.77 2.60
N VAL A 52 -3.88 10.63 2.19
CA VAL A 52 -3.95 12.02 2.66
C VAL A 52 -4.39 12.08 4.14
N SER A 53 -5.08 11.05 4.63
CA SER A 53 -5.61 10.98 5.99
C SER A 53 -4.76 10.10 6.92
N SER A 54 -4.57 10.54 8.17
CA SER A 54 -3.95 9.74 9.25
C SER A 54 -4.80 8.56 9.72
N ALA A 55 -6.10 8.54 9.39
CA ALA A 55 -7.07 7.58 9.91
C ALA A 55 -6.70 6.10 9.65
N THR A 56 -6.11 5.79 8.49
CA THR A 56 -5.66 4.43 8.16
C THR A 56 -4.47 4.01 9.04
N CYS A 57 -3.49 4.90 9.22
CA CYS A 57 -2.36 4.68 10.13
C CYS A 57 -2.84 4.53 11.58
N GLU A 58 -3.74 5.39 12.05
CA GLU A 58 -4.32 5.33 13.40
C GLU A 58 -5.04 4.02 13.66
N ARG A 59 -5.81 3.52 12.69
CA ARG A 59 -6.46 2.20 12.76
C ARG A 59 -5.44 1.07 12.91
N SER A 60 -4.34 1.11 12.16
CA SER A 60 -3.25 0.14 12.25
C SER A 60 -2.53 0.20 13.60
N PHE A 61 -2.18 1.39 14.08
CA PHE A 61 -1.55 1.58 15.39
C PHE A 61 -2.47 1.19 16.55
N SER A 62 -3.77 1.47 16.45
CA SER A 62 -4.78 1.01 17.42
C SER A 62 -4.84 -0.51 17.49
N SER A 63 -4.78 -1.19 16.33
CA SER A 63 -4.74 -2.66 16.27
C SER A 63 -3.45 -3.23 16.88
N MET A 64 -2.32 -2.60 16.58
CA MET A 64 -1.03 -2.95 17.12
C MET A 64 -0.96 -2.75 18.65
N ARG A 65 -1.56 -1.67 19.17
CA ARG A 65 -1.68 -1.39 20.61
C ARG A 65 -2.49 -2.47 21.34
N ARG A 66 -3.54 -3.00 20.71
CA ARG A 66 -4.32 -4.13 21.26
C ARG A 66 -3.50 -5.42 21.31
N LEU A 67 -2.65 -5.64 20.30
CA LEU A 67 -1.81 -6.83 20.21
C LEU A 67 -0.69 -6.84 21.26
N LYS A 68 -0.03 -5.69 21.48
CA LYS A 68 1.03 -5.50 22.47
C LYS A 68 0.47 -4.96 23.78
N ASN A 69 -0.01 -5.87 24.61
CA ASN A 69 -0.48 -5.58 25.96
C ASN A 69 0.60 -5.91 27.01
N TRP A 70 0.35 -5.55 28.27
CA TRP A 70 1.31 -5.71 29.37
C TRP A 70 1.76 -7.17 29.57
N LEU A 71 0.83 -8.12 29.50
CA LEU A 71 1.12 -9.56 29.61
C LEU A 71 1.96 -10.09 28.44
N ARG A 72 1.95 -9.39 27.31
CA ARG A 72 2.64 -9.74 26.06
C ARG A 72 3.82 -8.80 25.77
N ALA A 73 4.29 -8.07 26.77
CA ALA A 73 5.35 -7.07 26.60
C ALA A 73 6.70 -7.70 26.21
N SER A 74 6.96 -8.96 26.57
CA SER A 74 8.19 -9.69 26.29
C SER A 74 8.25 -10.36 24.91
N MET A 75 7.29 -10.12 24.03
CA MET A 75 7.34 -10.70 22.68
C MET A 75 8.49 -10.14 21.85
N GLU A 76 9.12 -11.03 21.10
CA GLU A 76 10.09 -10.65 20.07
C GLU A 76 9.45 -9.79 18.98
N GLN A 77 10.22 -8.83 18.46
CA GLN A 77 9.77 -7.87 17.47
C GLN A 77 9.30 -8.54 16.17
N GLN A 78 9.96 -9.62 15.74
CA GLN A 78 9.58 -10.38 14.55
C GLN A 78 8.17 -10.95 14.71
N ARG A 79 7.93 -11.71 15.78
CA ARG A 79 6.61 -12.28 16.09
C ARG A 79 5.52 -11.21 16.21
N PHE A 80 5.83 -10.07 16.82
CA PHE A 80 4.89 -8.96 16.95
C PHE A 80 4.52 -8.35 15.61
N THR A 81 5.49 -8.17 14.72
CA THR A 81 5.28 -7.61 13.38
C THR A 81 4.41 -8.56 12.55
N ASP A 82 4.74 -9.86 12.55
CA ASP A 82 3.98 -10.89 11.82
C ASP A 82 2.52 -10.95 12.28
N LEU A 83 2.28 -10.96 13.59
CA LEU A 83 0.94 -10.94 14.18
C LEU A 83 0.18 -9.63 13.89
N SER A 84 0.90 -8.50 13.80
CA SER A 84 0.29 -7.20 13.48
C SER A 84 -0.22 -7.19 12.05
N ILE A 85 0.57 -7.70 11.11
CA ILE A 85 0.17 -7.83 9.69
C ILE A 85 -1.06 -8.71 9.58
N LEU A 86 -1.06 -9.88 10.23
CA LEU A 86 -2.23 -10.78 10.22
C LEU A 86 -3.50 -10.14 10.79
N ASN A 87 -3.38 -9.27 11.79
CA ASN A 87 -4.53 -8.60 12.42
C ASN A 87 -5.02 -7.38 11.62
N ILE A 88 -4.12 -6.65 10.96
CA ILE A 88 -4.48 -5.53 10.08
C ILE A 88 -5.16 -6.07 8.82
N GLU A 89 -4.56 -7.08 8.18
CA GLU A 89 -5.02 -7.69 6.93
C GLU A 89 -5.99 -8.86 7.15
N ARG A 90 -6.87 -8.75 8.15
CA ARG A 90 -7.82 -9.83 8.50
C ARG A 90 -8.71 -10.25 7.34
N ASP A 91 -9.08 -9.33 6.45
CA ASP A 91 -9.92 -9.62 5.28
C ASP A 91 -9.22 -10.56 4.28
N ILE A 92 -7.89 -10.49 4.20
CA ILE A 92 -7.07 -11.38 3.37
C ILE A 92 -6.87 -12.70 4.12
N VAL A 93 -6.53 -12.64 5.41
CA VAL A 93 -6.30 -13.83 6.24
C VAL A 93 -7.53 -14.72 6.33
N ASN A 94 -8.73 -14.14 6.42
CA ASN A 94 -9.98 -14.89 6.46
C ASN A 94 -10.28 -15.66 5.17
N LYS A 95 -9.62 -15.32 4.05
CA LYS A 95 -9.75 -16.06 2.79
C LYS A 95 -8.81 -17.26 2.70
N ILE A 96 -7.80 -17.33 3.58
CA ILE A 96 -6.82 -18.42 3.59
C ILE A 96 -7.45 -19.64 4.26
N THR A 97 -7.45 -20.78 3.56
CA THR A 97 -8.01 -22.03 4.09
C THR A 97 -6.98 -22.76 4.95
N SER A 98 -7.42 -23.43 6.01
CA SER A 98 -6.53 -24.20 6.89
C SER A 98 -5.77 -25.33 6.16
N SER A 99 -6.32 -25.86 5.07
CA SER A 99 -5.66 -26.86 4.22
C SER A 99 -4.40 -26.30 3.54
N GLU A 100 -4.47 -25.08 3.03
CA GLU A 100 -3.32 -24.40 2.39
C GLU A 100 -2.20 -24.14 3.40
N ILE A 101 -2.57 -23.77 4.63
CA ILE A 101 -1.62 -23.59 5.73
C ILE A 101 -0.94 -24.94 6.03
N LEU A 102 -1.72 -26.01 6.15
CA LEU A 102 -1.20 -27.34 6.47
C LEU A 102 -0.24 -27.84 5.38
N GLU A 103 -0.60 -27.70 4.11
CA GLU A 103 0.24 -28.07 2.97
C GLU A 103 1.57 -27.30 3.00
N LYS A 104 1.51 -25.97 3.13
CA LYS A 104 2.71 -25.13 3.22
C LYS A 104 3.60 -25.52 4.40
N TYR A 105 2.99 -25.82 5.54
CA TYR A 105 3.69 -26.28 6.73
C TYR A 105 4.32 -27.67 6.54
N SER A 106 3.68 -28.55 5.78
CA SER A 106 4.17 -29.90 5.46
C SER A 106 5.38 -29.87 4.51
N THR A 107 5.34 -29.01 3.48
CA THR A 107 6.46 -28.85 2.54
C THR A 107 7.68 -28.16 3.17
N THR A 108 7.48 -27.38 4.24
CA THR A 108 8.57 -26.69 4.92
C THR A 108 9.42 -27.68 5.71
N LYS A 109 10.66 -27.92 5.26
CA LYS A 109 11.62 -28.79 5.96
C LYS A 109 12.00 -28.20 7.33
N ARG A 110 11.35 -28.66 8.39
CA ARG A 110 11.78 -28.40 9.77
C ARG A 110 12.69 -29.53 10.23
N LYS A 111 13.98 -29.46 9.88
CA LYS A 111 14.97 -30.26 10.58
C LYS A 111 15.22 -29.61 11.93
N ILE A 112 14.77 -30.25 13.00
CA ILE A 112 15.30 -29.97 14.33
C ILE A 112 16.73 -30.50 14.29
N ILE A 113 17.72 -29.60 14.32
CA ILE A 113 19.10 -29.99 14.53
C ILE A 113 19.19 -30.31 16.02
N LEU A 114 19.04 -31.59 16.36
CA LEU A 114 19.43 -32.08 17.67
C LEU A 114 20.96 -32.07 17.68
N VAL A 115 21.52 -31.08 18.37
CA VAL A 115 22.94 -31.08 18.77
C VAL A 115 23.09 -31.99 19.97
#